data_AF-A0A7J3CJ29-F1
#
_entry.id   AF-A0A7J3CJ29-F1
#
_cell.length_a   1.000
_cell.length_b   1.000
_cell.length_c   1.000
_cell.angle_alpha   90.00
_cell.angle_beta   90.00
_cell.angle_gamma   90.00
#
_symmetry.space_group_name_H-M   'P 1'
#
loop_
_entity.id
_entity.type
_entity.pdbx_description
1 polymer ?
#
loop_
_entity_poly.entity_id
_entity_poly.type
_entity_poly.pdbx_seq_one_letter_code
_entity_poly.pdbx_strand_id
1 'polypeptide(L)' 'MKRTIYIFSDGELKRKENTIYFETEEGKKYIPVENISEIF' A
#
# COMPACT_ATOMS: atom_id res chain seq x y z
N MET A 1 -14.59 2.83 -4.86
CA MET A 1 -14.18 4.25 -4.84
C MET A 1 -12.69 4.29 -4.55
N LYS A 2 -11.90 4.99 -5.37
CA LYS A 2 -10.46 5.14 -5.10
C LYS A 2 -10.25 5.99 -3.85
N ARG A 3 -9.25 5.65 -3.04
CA ARG A 3 -8.88 6.40 -1.84
C ARG A 3 -7.40 6.78 -1.87
N THR A 4 -7.07 7.88 -1.22
CA THR A 4 -5.70 8.29 -0.95
C THR A 4 -5.15 7.53 0.24
N ILE A 5 -3.92 7.06 0.14
CA ILE A 5 -3.22 6.31 1.20
C ILE A 5 -2.09 7.18 1.72
N TYR A 6 -1.98 7.23 3.04
CA TYR A 6 -0.88 7.90 3.72
C TYR A 6 -0.07 6.86 4.50
N ILE A 7 1.24 6.87 4.32
CA ILE A 7 2.20 5.98 4.98
C ILE A 7 3.03 6.82 5.96
N PHE A 8 2.78 6.64 7.25
CA PHE A 8 3.48 7.37 8.33
C PHE A 8 4.56 6.54 9.02
N SER A 9 4.74 5.29 8.59
CA SER A 9 5.64 4.32 9.21
C SER A 9 6.75 3.97 8.23
N ASP A 10 7.93 3.65 8.74
CA ASP A 10 9.01 3.12 7.92
C ASP A 10 8.70 1.70 7.44
N GLY A 11 9.01 1.43 6.17
CA GLY A 11 8.78 0.13 5.56
C GLY A 11 9.04 0.13 4.07
N GLU A 12 8.77 -1.01 3.43
CA GLU A 12 8.94 -1.22 2.00
C GLU A 12 7.60 -1.30 1.28
N LEU A 13 7.41 -0.46 0.27
CA LEU A 13 6.27 -0.56 -0.64
C LEU A 13 6.64 -1.44 -1.84
N LYS A 14 5.94 -2.55 -2.01
CA LYS A 14 6.17 -3.52 -3.09
C LYS A 14 4.88 -3.78 -3.86
N ARG A 15 5.00 -4.03 -5.16
CA ARG A 15 3.85 -4.38 -6.01
C ARG A 15 3.96 -5.84 -6.47
N LYS A 16 2.84 -6.56 -6.38
CA LYS A 16 2.65 -7.89 -6.97
C LYS A 16 1.36 -7.88 -7.76
N GLU A 17 1.48 -7.94 -9.09
CA GLU A 17 0.33 -7.92 -10.03
C GLU A 17 -0.58 -6.70 -9.81
N ASN A 18 -1.84 -6.93 -9.47
CA ASN A 18 -2.86 -5.91 -9.23
C ASN A 18 -2.99 -5.54 -7.74
N THR A 19 -1.99 -5.89 -6.93
CA THR A 19 -1.97 -5.61 -5.49
C THR A 19 -0.66 -4.94 -5.10
N ILE A 20 -0.75 -3.82 -4.40
CA ILE A 20 0.38 -3.22 -3.68
C ILE A 20 0.36 -3.78 -2.26
N TYR A 21 1.52 -4.10 -1.72
CA TYR A 21 1.68 -4.41 -0.32
C TYR A 21 2.75 -3.55 0.32
N PHE A 22 2.46 -3.10 1.53
CA PHE A 22 3.38 -2.35 2.37
C PHE A 22 3.87 -3.27 3.48
N GLU A 23 5.18 -3.49 3.53
CA GLU A 23 5.87 -4.39 4.47
C GLU A 23 6.61 -3.56 5.51
N THR A 24 6.29 -3.79 6.78
CA THR A 24 6.90 -3.17 7.96
C THR A 24 7.37 -4.27 8.91
N GLU A 25 8.11 -3.92 9.96
CA GLU A 25 8.49 -4.88 11.00
C GLU A 25 7.26 -5.50 11.71
N GLU A 26 6.15 -4.77 11.79
CA GLU A 26 4.91 -5.23 12.42
C GLU A 26 4.06 -6.13 11.52
N GLY A 27 4.33 -6.13 10.20
CA GLY A 27 3.63 -7.00 9.25
C GLY A 27 3.39 -6.38 7.87
N LYS A 28 2.46 -7.01 7.12
CA LYS A 28 2.18 -6.68 5.71
C LYS A 28 0.73 -6.22 5.52
N LYS A 29 0.55 -5.13 4.80
CA LYS A 29 -0.77 -4.59 4.43
C LYS A 29 -0.97 -4.67 2.92
N TYR A 30 -2.03 -5.34 2.47
CA TYR A 30 -2.32 -5.57 1.04
C TYR A 30 -3.46 -4.68 0.56
N ILE A 31 -3.27 -4.08 -0.62
CA ILE A 31 -4.17 -3.07 -1.16
C ILE A 31 -4.29 -3.27 -2.69
N PRO A 32 -5.47 -3.63 -3.21
CA PRO A 32 -5.71 -3.70 -4.65
C PRO A 32 -5.50 -2.34 -5.30
N VAL A 33 -4.79 -2.29 -6.43
CA VAL A 33 -4.44 -1.03 -7.12
C VAL A 33 -5.67 -0.25 -7.58
N GLU A 34 -6.77 -0.94 -7.89
CA GLU A 34 -8.04 -0.33 -8.29
C GLU A 34 -8.66 0.55 -7.20
N ASN A 35 -8.28 0.33 -5.94
CA ASN A 35 -8.76 1.08 -4.78
C ASN A 35 -7.87 2.29 -4.44
N ILE A 36 -6.77 2.51 -5.16
CA ILE A 36 -5.78 3.53 -4.84
C ILE A 36 -5.90 4.70 -5.83
N SER A 37 -6.00 5.92 -5.30
CA SER A 37 -5.89 7.15 -6.10
C SER A 37 -4.45 7.65 -6.10
N GLU A 38 -3.90 7.85 -4.90
CA GLU A 38 -2.60 8.45 -4.63
C GLU A 38 -2.01 7.81 -3.36
N ILE A 39 -0.68 7.83 -3.24
CA ILE A 39 0.05 7.35 -2.07
C ILE A 39 1.02 8.46 -1.65
N PHE A 40 0.97 8.85 -0.38
CA PHE A 40 1.84 9.84 0.27
C PHE A 40 2.58 9.22 1.44
#